data_AF-A0A2N2BAK9-F1
#
_entry.id   AF-A0A2N2BAK9-F1
#
_cell.length_a   1.000
_cell.length_b   1.000
_cell.length_c   1.000
_cell.angle_alpha   90.00
_cell.angle_beta   90.00
_cell.angle_gamma   90.00
#
_symmetry.space_group_name_H-M   'P 1'
#
loop_
_entity.id
_entity.type
_entity.pdbx_description
1 polymer ?
#
loop_
_entity_poly.entity_id
_entity_poly.type
_entity_poly.pdbx_seq_one_letter_code
_entity_poly.pdbx_strand_id
1 'polypeptide(L)' 'MGNQDTNNPLWGLLGFFVPIAGVVLYLVWRYERIKDGKYALVGAIIGAVIQISLSILLRVFLIDLLISGYTYF' A
#
# COMPACT_ATOMS: atom_id res chain seq x y z
N MET A 1 9.04 -12.12 -27.63
CA MET A 1 10.05 -11.96 -26.56
C MET A 1 9.30 -11.50 -25.33
N GLY A 2 9.22 -12.14 -24.17
CA GLY A 2 9.40 -13.51 -23.72
C GLY A 2 8.59 -13.57 -22.41
N ASN A 3 7.74 -14.58 -22.24
CA ASN A 3 6.82 -14.68 -21.11
C ASN A 3 7.61 -14.90 -19.81
N GLN A 4 8.05 -13.82 -19.17
CA GLN A 4 8.77 -13.87 -17.89
C GLN A 4 7.82 -13.57 -16.73
N ASP A 5 6.60 -14.11 -16.76
CA ASP A 5 5.71 -14.16 -15.60
C ASP A 5 6.48 -14.86 -14.47
N THR A 6 7.14 -14.07 -13.61
CA THR A 6 8.00 -14.64 -12.57
C THR A 6 7.15 -15.17 -11.42
N ASN A 7 5.85 -14.84 -11.41
CA ASN A 7 4.88 -15.15 -10.36
C ASN A 7 5.47 -14.78 -8.98
N ASN A 8 6.21 -13.67 -8.94
CA ASN A 8 7.05 -13.35 -7.80
C ASN A 8 6.24 -12.45 -6.84
N PRO A 9 5.85 -12.94 -5.66
CA PRO A 9 5.00 -12.19 -4.74
C PRO A 9 5.68 -10.92 -4.19
N LEU A 10 7.00 -10.80 -4.34
CA LEU A 10 7.78 -9.60 -4.00
C LEU A 10 7.26 -8.32 -4.68
N TRP A 11 6.67 -8.42 -5.87
CA TRP A 11 6.10 -7.26 -6.56
C TRP A 11 4.87 -6.70 -5.83
N GLY A 12 4.10 -7.56 -5.16
CA GLY A 12 3.03 -7.12 -4.26
C GLY A 12 3.57 -6.41 -3.02
N LEU A 13 4.68 -6.90 -2.45
CA LEU A 13 5.31 -6.26 -1.30
C LEU A 13 5.85 -4.86 -1.64
N LEU A 14 6.41 -4.67 -2.84
CA LEU A 14 6.82 -3.34 -3.31
C LEU A 14 5.64 -2.38 -3.45
N GLY A 15 4.51 -2.86 -3.98
CA GLY A 15 3.26 -2.08 -4.02
C GLY A 15 2.76 -1.70 -2.62
N PHE A 16 2.92 -2.60 -1.64
CA PHE A 16 2.53 -2.35 -0.25
C PHE A 16 3.32 -1.21 0.40
N PHE A 17 4.64 -1.15 0.19
CA PHE A 17 5.48 -0.07 0.73
C PHE A 17 5.30 1.26 0.00
N VAL A 18 5.08 1.23 -1.32
CA VAL A 18 4.91 2.43 -2.14
C VAL A 18 3.67 2.25 -3.04
N PRO A 19 2.48 2.67 -2.59
CA PRO A 19 1.22 2.47 -3.31
C PRO A 19 1.25 3.02 -4.74
N ILE A 20 1.87 4.20 -4.92
CA ILE A 20 2.02 4.85 -6.22
C ILE A 20 2.87 3.98 -7.17
N ALA A 21 3.95 3.39 -6.67
CA ALA A 21 4.80 2.52 -7.48
C ALA A 21 4.05 1.29 -7.94
N GLY A 22 3.19 0.68 -7.10
CA GLY A 22 2.40 -0.48 -7.51
C GLY A 22 1.36 -0.18 -8.60
N VAL A 23 0.75 1.02 -8.60
CA VAL A 23 -0.13 1.47 -9.69
C VAL A 23 0.65 1.74 -10.99
N VAL A 24 1.82 2.38 -10.88
CA VAL A 24 2.70 2.64 -12.04
C VAL A 24 3.22 1.33 -12.64
N LEU A 25 3.63 0.37 -11.81
CA LEU A 25 4.07 -0.96 -12.24
C LEU A 25 2.95 -1.73 -12.95
N TYR A 26 1.72 -1.64 -12.45
CA TYR A 26 0.56 -2.21 -13.15
C TYR A 26 0.36 -1.61 -14.55
N LEU A 27 0.50 -0.28 -14.69
CA LEU A 27 0.37 0.40 -15.98
C LEU A 27 1.50 0.03 -16.94
N VAL A 28 2.75 0.05 -16.48
CA VAL A 28 3.93 -0.33 -17.27
C VAL A 28 3.84 -1.77 -17.76
N TRP A 29 3.37 -2.70 -16.92
CA TRP A 29 3.28 -4.12 -17.27
C TRP A 29 1.93 -4.58 -17.80
N ARG A 30 0.99 -3.67 -18.11
CA ARG A 30 -0.34 -4.06 -18.60
C ARG A 30 -0.31 -4.84 -19.93
N TYR A 31 0.79 -4.77 -20.68
CA TYR A 31 0.93 -5.43 -21.98
C TYR A 31 2.00 -6.55 -21.98
N GLU A 32 2.94 -6.54 -21.04
CA GLU A 32 4.05 -7.52 -21.01
C GLU A 32 3.95 -8.56 -19.89
N ARG A 33 3.49 -8.18 -18.68
CA ARG A 33 3.47 -9.06 -17.49
C ARG A 33 2.22 -8.83 -16.64
N ILE A 34 1.05 -9.18 -17.21
CA ILE A 34 -0.26 -8.89 -16.60
C ILE A 34 -0.41 -9.53 -15.22
N LYS A 35 0.18 -10.72 -14.98
CA LYS A 35 0.10 -11.41 -13.68
C LYS A 35 0.92 -10.69 -12.61
N ASP A 36 2.18 -10.39 -12.87
CA ASP A 36 3.07 -9.69 -11.93
C ASP A 36 2.54 -8.26 -11.65
N GLY A 37 2.02 -7.57 -12.67
CA GLY A 37 1.35 -6.28 -12.52
C GLY A 37 0.10 -6.34 -11.63
N LYS A 38 -0.70 -7.41 -11.72
CA LYS A 38 -1.86 -7.62 -10.83
C LYS A 38 -1.43 -7.79 -9.38
N TYR A 39 -0.38 -8.56 -9.10
CA TYR A 39 0.13 -8.71 -7.74
C TYR A 39 0.64 -7.38 -7.16
N ALA A 40 1.36 -6.59 -7.95
CA ALA A 40 1.81 -5.24 -7.56
C ALA A 40 0.63 -4.31 -7.25
N LEU A 41 -0.42 -4.34 -8.07
CA LEU A 41 -1.63 -3.54 -7.86
C LEU A 41 -2.38 -3.94 -6.58
N VAL A 42 -2.57 -5.25 -6.35
CA VAL A 42 -3.22 -5.75 -5.13
C VAL A 42 -2.42 -5.33 -3.89
N GLY A 43 -1.10 -5.45 -3.95
CA GLY A 43 -0.20 -4.96 -2.91
C GLY A 43 -0.35 -3.46 -2.63
N ALA A 44 -0.47 -2.64 -3.68
CA ALA A 44 -0.70 -1.20 -3.55
C ALA A 44 -2.02 -0.84 -2.88
N ILE A 45 -3.11 -1.53 -3.26
CA ILE A 45 -4.43 -1.27 -2.67
C ILE A 45 -4.44 -1.65 -1.18
N ILE A 46 -3.92 -2.83 -0.83
CA ILE A 46 -3.86 -3.29 0.56
C ILE A 46 -2.97 -2.36 1.40
N GLY A 47 -1.81 -1.97 0.85
CA GLY A 47 -0.89 -1.03 1.50
C GLY A 47 -1.52 0.33 1.77
N ALA A 48 -2.19 0.90 0.77
CA ALA A 48 -2.90 2.17 0.93
C ALA A 48 -3.99 2.10 2.01
N VAL A 49 -4.82 1.06 1.99
CA VAL A 49 -5.91 0.89 2.98
C VAL A 49 -5.36 0.75 4.39
N ILE A 50 -4.31 -0.05 4.59
CA ILE A 50 -3.69 -0.25 5.91
C ILE A 50 -3.06 1.06 6.40
N GLN A 51 -2.31 1.76 5.56
CA GLN A 51 -1.64 3.00 5.94
C GLN A 51 -2.65 4.10 6.29
N ILE A 52 -3.74 4.22 5.53
CA ILE A 52 -4.84 5.15 5.82
C ILE A 52 -5.52 4.78 7.15
N SER A 53 -5.87 3.51 7.34
CA SER A 53 -6.56 3.04 8.55
C SER A 53 -5.72 3.28 9.82
N LEU A 54 -4.43 2.95 9.77
CA LEU A 54 -3.49 3.20 10.87
C LEU A 54 -3.32 4.69 11.16
N SER A 55 -3.21 5.52 10.13
CA SER A 55 -3.07 6.98 10.29
C SER A 55 -4.29 7.59 10.98
N ILE A 56 -5.50 7.12 10.65
CA ILE A 56 -6.74 7.59 11.27
C ILE A 56 -6.78 7.16 12.74
N LEU A 57 -6.53 5.89 13.04
CA LEU A 57 -6.54 5.38 14.41
C LEU A 57 -5.53 6.10 15.30
N LEU A 58 -4.30 6.30 14.82
CA LEU A 58 -3.27 7.02 15.55
C LEU A 58 -3.66 8.48 15.82
N ARG A 59 -4.27 9.17 14.84
CA ARG A 59 -4.72 10.55 15.03
C ARG A 59 -5.83 10.67 16.06
N VAL A 60 -6.83 9.79 16.02
CA VAL A 60 -7.90 9.78 17.02
C VAL A 60 -7.31 9.56 18.41
N PHE A 61 -6.47 8.53 18.57
CA PHE A 61 -5.82 8.24 19.84
C PHE A 61 -4.95 9.39 20.37
N LEU A 62 -4.17 10.04 19.50
CA LEU A 62 -3.34 11.20 19.86
C LEU A 62 -4.19 12.39 20.32
N ILE A 63 -5.32 12.65 19.65
CA ILE A 63 -6.23 13.73 20.02
C ILE A 63 -6.86 13.43 21.39
N ASP A 64 -7.35 12.22 21.61
CA ASP A 64 -7.92 11.81 22.90
C ASP A 64 -6.90 11.92 24.05
N LEU A 65 -5.65 11.53 23.79
CA LEU A 65 -4.54 11.66 24.74
C LEU A 65 -4.24 13.13 25.08
N LEU A 66 -4.20 14.00 24.06
CA LEU A 66 -3.95 15.43 24.24
C LEU A 66 -5.07 16.14 25.02
N ILE A 67 -6.34 15.83 24.72
CA ILE A 67 -7.49 16.40 25.43
C ILE A 67 -7.48 15.96 26.90
N SER A 68 -7.24 14.68 27.14
CA SER A 68 -7.12 14.13 28.49
C SER A 68 -5.99 14.84 29.24
N GLY A 69 -4.79 14.90 28.65
CA GLY A 69 -3.65 15.59 29.24
C GLY A 69 -3.93 17.05 29.58
N TYR A 70 -4.58 17.80 28.69
CA TYR A 70 -4.94 19.20 28.94
C TYR A 70 -5.97 19.37 30.06
N THR A 71 -6.94 18.45 30.19
CA THR A 71 -8.02 18.57 31.18
C THR A 71 -7.54 18.27 32.61
N TYR A 72 -6.46 17.50 32.76
CA TYR A 72 -5.87 17.15 34.05
C TYR A 72 -4.74 18.10 34.53
N PHE A 73 -4.45 19.16 33.77
CA PHE A 73 -3.51 20.24 34.12
C PHE A 73 -4.25 21.54 34.43
#